data_AF-A0A3A6PHQ0-F1
#
_entry.id   AF-A0A3A6PHQ0-F1
#
_cell.length_a   1.000
_cell.length_b   1.000
_cell.length_c   1.000
_cell.angle_alpha   90.00
_cell.angle_beta   90.00
_cell.angle_gamma   90.00
#
_symmetry.space_group_name_H-M   'P 1'
#
loop_
_entity.id
_entity.type
_entity.pdbx_description
1 polymer ?
#
loop_
_entity_poly.entity_id
_entity_poly.type
_entity_poly.pdbx_seq_one_letter_code
_entity_poly.pdbx_strand_id
1 'polypeptide(L)'
;MAWKIISGKTARRIIQEVHEVVGNNGNGLVADKEAEREAQQAEANEGAVLEHAGDDYNNKQINNNSRRKFLVNSGYVIGTLAVGGALSTMFGCTNNNGGNAQEPTATPGGGKETEIPNYNRALMYFTQAQFRIVDSATERIYPEDDNGPGAKKLGVAFFIDHQLAGDWGFNGRDYMSPPFYSGEKVQGYQGRLKRKEIFDIGIQELENYSMTKYSKGFAELEGAQQDEVLKVFENEEANLPTISESFFFRMLRAATLEGVYSDPLYGGNANMEGWRMRSYPGSQMSYLNIIDKEFTKIEPTSLQAHLASH
;
A
#
# COMPACT_ATOMS: atom_id res chain seq x y z
N MET A 1 20.03 1.38 23.98
CA MET A 1 20.89 0.46 23.21
C MET A 1 20.64 0.77 21.74
N ALA A 2 21.56 1.48 21.09
CA ALA A 2 21.46 1.85 19.68
C ALA A 2 21.71 0.62 18.80
N TRP A 3 20.81 0.33 17.86
CA TRP A 3 20.99 -0.77 16.91
C TRP A 3 21.48 -0.21 15.57
N LYS A 4 22.65 -0.70 15.18
CA LYS A 4 23.34 -0.42 13.93
C LYS A 4 22.48 -0.89 12.76
N ILE A 5 22.39 -0.10 11.70
CA ILE A 5 21.90 -0.56 10.40
C ILE A 5 22.55 -1.89 10.04
N ILE A 6 21.68 -2.83 9.72
CA ILE A 6 22.03 -4.22 9.48
C ILE A 6 22.75 -4.29 8.14
N SER A 7 24.09 -4.21 8.18
CA SER A 7 24.91 -4.84 7.14
C SER A 7 24.64 -6.35 7.21
N GLY A 8 24.37 -6.97 6.05
CA GLY A 8 23.73 -8.28 5.84
C GLY A 8 24.35 -9.54 6.46
N LYS A 9 25.20 -9.46 7.50
CA LYS A 9 25.80 -10.62 8.16
C LYS A 9 25.31 -10.91 9.59
N THR A 10 24.49 -10.06 10.21
CA THR A 10 24.17 -10.15 11.65
C THR A 10 22.72 -10.55 12.00
N ALA A 11 21.95 -11.09 11.06
CA ALA A 11 20.61 -11.66 11.36
C ALA A 11 20.64 -13.12 11.87
N ARG A 12 21.80 -13.62 12.33
CA ARG A 12 22.04 -15.06 12.57
C ARG A 12 22.19 -15.50 14.04
N ARG A 13 21.59 -14.82 15.02
CA ARG A 13 21.75 -15.26 16.43
C ARG A 13 20.56 -15.12 17.40
N ILE A 14 19.34 -14.83 16.95
CA ILE A 14 18.21 -14.60 17.90
C ILE A 14 17.13 -15.69 17.92
N ILE A 15 17.22 -16.74 17.11
CA ILE A 15 16.14 -17.74 17.06
C ILE A 15 16.69 -19.13 17.38
N GLN A 16 17.05 -19.35 18.66
CA GLN A 16 17.28 -20.70 19.19
C GLN A 16 16.95 -20.88 20.68
N GLU A 17 16.34 -19.92 21.37
CA GLU A 17 15.87 -20.10 22.76
C GLU A 17 14.39 -19.74 22.88
N VAL A 18 13.53 -20.68 22.46
CA VAL A 18 12.14 -20.75 22.93
C VAL A 18 11.87 -22.20 23.28
N HIS A 19 12.40 -22.64 24.43
CA HIS A 19 12.00 -23.89 25.04
C HIS A 19 12.21 -23.83 26.55
N GLU A 20 11.52 -22.88 27.20
CA GLU A 20 11.17 -22.95 28.63
C GLU A 20 10.31 -21.73 28.96
N VAL A 21 9.00 -21.94 29.16
CA VAL A 21 8.12 -21.34 30.19
C VAL A 21 6.71 -21.82 29.85
N VAL A 22 6.39 -23.04 30.29
CA VAL A 22 5.01 -23.48 30.52
C VAL A 22 4.95 -23.81 32.01
N GLY A 23 4.17 -23.04 32.77
CA GLY A 23 4.05 -23.25 34.20
C GLY A 23 3.15 -22.24 34.93
N ASN A 24 1.85 -22.56 34.97
CA ASN A 24 0.98 -22.52 36.16
C ASN A 24 0.33 -21.18 36.63
N ASN A 25 -0.97 -21.06 36.31
CA ASN A 25 -2.16 -20.78 37.14
C ASN A 25 -2.19 -19.72 38.27
N GLY A 26 -3.28 -18.93 38.30
CA GLY A 26 -4.06 -18.71 39.55
C GLY A 26 -4.72 -17.33 39.81
N ASN A 27 -6.01 -17.23 39.47
CA ASN A 27 -7.16 -16.60 40.19
C ASN A 27 -7.20 -15.15 40.74
N GLY A 28 -8.36 -14.52 40.49
CA GLY A 28 -9.07 -13.55 41.36
C GLY A 28 -9.44 -12.24 40.63
N LEU A 29 -10.64 -11.63 40.69
CA LEU A 29 -11.86 -11.79 41.48
C LEU A 29 -13.02 -11.06 40.74
N VAL A 30 -14.24 -11.50 41.02
CA VAL A 30 -15.53 -10.91 40.64
C VAL A 30 -15.89 -9.77 41.61
N ALA A 31 -16.51 -8.68 41.12
CA ALA A 31 -17.54 -7.91 41.84
C ALA A 31 -18.13 -6.73 41.02
N ASP A 32 -19.46 -6.71 41.00
CA ASP A 32 -20.38 -5.58 41.14
C ASP A 32 -20.65 -4.61 39.96
N LYS A 33 -21.69 -4.99 39.20
CA LYS A 33 -22.69 -4.09 38.65
C LYS A 33 -23.78 -3.91 39.69
N GLU A 34 -23.98 -2.70 40.21
CA GLU A 34 -25.27 -2.14 40.68
C GLU A 34 -25.02 -0.85 41.48
N ALA A 35 -24.89 0.27 40.77
CA ALA A 35 -25.24 1.59 41.26
C ALA A 35 -25.36 2.50 40.03
N GLU A 36 -26.28 3.47 40.06
CA GLU A 36 -26.48 4.52 39.05
C GLU A 36 -27.44 4.19 37.88
N ARG A 37 -28.58 3.59 38.22
CA ARG A 37 -29.85 4.21 37.80
C ARG A 37 -30.38 5.03 38.97
N GLU A 38 -31.10 6.10 38.64
CA GLU A 38 -31.85 7.00 39.53
C GLU A 38 -31.13 8.27 39.99
N ALA A 39 -30.80 9.13 39.04
CA ALA A 39 -30.94 10.58 39.24
C ALA A 39 -31.27 11.29 37.92
N GLN A 40 -32.54 11.72 37.82
CA GLN A 40 -33.02 12.91 37.08
C GLN A 40 -32.99 12.80 35.54
N GLN A 41 -34.07 12.74 34.77
CA GLN A 41 -35.50 13.02 34.95
C GLN A 41 -35.84 14.33 35.65
N ALA A 42 -35.37 15.43 35.07
CA ALA A 42 -36.05 16.71 35.08
C ALA A 42 -35.82 17.39 33.70
N GLU A 43 -36.87 18.07 33.21
CA GLU A 43 -36.96 18.85 31.97
C GLU A 43 -37.44 18.12 30.70
N ALA A 44 -38.76 17.89 30.72
CA ALA A 44 -39.59 17.87 29.53
C ALA A 44 -40.22 19.27 29.31
N ASN A 45 -40.29 19.66 28.03
CA ASN A 45 -41.23 20.60 27.40
C ASN A 45 -41.14 22.11 27.65
N GLU A 46 -40.56 22.81 26.67
CA GLU A 46 -41.19 23.90 25.90
C GLU A 46 -40.67 23.74 24.46
N GLY A 47 -41.38 23.91 23.35
CA GLY A 47 -42.74 24.32 23.00
C GLY A 47 -42.80 24.22 21.46
N ALA A 48 -43.97 23.85 20.93
CA ALA A 48 -44.19 23.36 19.57
C ALA A 48 -44.34 24.45 18.48
N VAL A 49 -44.38 23.96 17.22
CA VAL A 49 -45.31 24.32 16.11
C VAL A 49 -44.66 24.74 14.77
N LEU A 50 -44.83 23.85 13.75
CA LEU A 50 -45.35 23.98 12.35
C LEU A 50 -45.19 25.34 11.61
N GLU A 51 -45.01 25.48 10.27
CA GLU A 51 -45.43 24.72 9.09
C GLU A 51 -44.82 25.32 7.79
N HIS A 52 -44.94 24.58 6.67
CA HIS A 52 -45.00 25.02 5.25
C HIS A 52 -43.74 25.58 4.55
N ALA A 53 -43.58 25.50 3.22
CA ALA A 53 -43.96 24.64 2.09
C ALA A 53 -43.40 25.32 0.82
N GLY A 54 -42.98 24.53 -0.18
CA GLY A 54 -42.77 24.96 -1.57
C GLY A 54 -41.33 25.34 -1.94
N ASP A 55 -40.74 24.62 -2.91
CA ASP A 55 -40.63 25.16 -4.28
C ASP A 55 -40.13 24.12 -5.28
N ASP A 56 -40.66 24.26 -6.50
CA ASP A 56 -40.65 23.37 -7.64
C ASP A 56 -39.28 22.99 -8.20
N TYR A 57 -39.06 21.69 -8.45
CA TYR A 57 -37.99 21.22 -9.35
C TYR A 57 -38.58 20.68 -10.65
N ASN A 58 -38.51 21.54 -11.69
CA ASN A 58 -38.81 21.19 -13.07
C ASN A 58 -37.93 20.03 -13.57
N ASN A 59 -38.56 18.92 -13.93
CA ASN A 59 -37.95 17.76 -14.56
C ASN A 59 -37.59 18.06 -16.03
N LYS A 60 -36.37 18.53 -16.27
CA LYS A 60 -35.80 18.63 -17.62
C LYS A 60 -35.13 17.30 -17.96
N GLN A 61 -35.73 16.53 -18.86
CA GLN A 61 -35.12 15.33 -19.44
C GLN A 61 -33.74 15.67 -20.03
N ILE A 62 -32.68 15.24 -19.34
CA ILE A 62 -31.31 15.32 -19.84
C ILE A 62 -31.14 14.22 -20.89
N ASN A 63 -30.95 14.64 -22.15
CA ASN A 63 -30.75 13.77 -23.28
C ASN A 63 -29.37 13.06 -23.16
N ASN A 64 -29.35 11.85 -22.61
CA ASN A 64 -28.13 11.12 -22.22
C ASN A 64 -27.37 10.41 -23.35
N ASN A 65 -27.71 10.65 -24.62
CA ASN A 65 -27.17 9.89 -25.75
C ASN A 65 -25.92 10.50 -26.43
N SER A 66 -25.49 11.72 -26.07
CA SER A 66 -24.29 12.34 -26.68
C SER A 66 -22.99 12.10 -25.90
N ARG A 67 -23.04 11.99 -24.57
CA ARG A 67 -21.82 11.78 -23.74
C ARG A 67 -21.25 10.37 -23.91
N ARG A 68 -22.13 9.37 -24.09
CA ARG A 68 -21.75 7.97 -24.30
C ARG A 68 -21.19 7.70 -25.72
N LYS A 69 -21.61 8.47 -26.74
CA LYS A 69 -21.04 8.39 -28.11
C LYS A 69 -19.70 9.10 -28.27
N PHE A 70 -19.47 10.18 -27.50
CA PHE A 70 -18.21 10.92 -27.53
C PHE A 70 -17.02 10.10 -27.00
N LEU A 71 -17.24 9.30 -25.95
CA LEU A 71 -16.19 8.44 -25.37
C LEU A 71 -15.91 7.17 -26.20
N VAL A 72 -16.87 6.72 -27.02
CA VAL A 72 -16.68 5.54 -27.90
C VAL A 72 -15.90 5.90 -29.17
N ASN A 73 -15.94 7.15 -29.63
CA ASN A 73 -15.24 7.60 -30.85
C ASN A 73 -13.87 8.27 -30.60
N SER A 74 -13.44 8.45 -29.35
CA SER A 74 -12.16 9.10 -29.01
C SER A 74 -11.02 8.13 -28.66
N GLY A 75 -11.25 6.82 -28.76
CA GLY A 75 -10.22 5.80 -28.52
C GLY A 75 -9.65 5.24 -29.82
N TYR A 76 -8.41 5.66 -30.16
CA TYR A 76 -7.32 4.89 -30.81
C TYR A 76 -6.37 5.83 -31.57
N VAL A 77 -5.56 6.59 -30.82
CA VAL A 77 -4.26 7.08 -31.31
C VAL A 77 -3.23 6.78 -30.23
N ILE A 78 -2.73 5.54 -30.22
CA ILE A 78 -1.49 5.19 -29.51
C ILE A 78 -0.39 5.25 -30.58
N GLY A 79 0.14 6.45 -30.80
CA GLY A 79 1.35 6.65 -31.59
C GLY A 79 2.56 6.44 -30.67
N THR A 80 3.25 5.31 -30.84
CA THR A 80 4.61 5.15 -30.30
C THR A 80 5.58 5.75 -31.33
N LEU A 81 6.26 6.83 -30.92
CA LEU A 81 7.40 7.39 -31.64
C LEU A 81 8.55 6.38 -31.61
N ALA A 82 8.81 5.71 -32.73
CA ALA A 82 10.12 5.13 -32.98
C ALA A 82 11.09 6.27 -33.33
N VAL A 83 12.15 6.41 -32.55
CA VAL A 83 13.22 7.37 -32.78
C VAL A 83 13.86 7.10 -34.14
N GLY A 84 13.69 8.04 -35.08
CA GLY A 84 14.21 7.92 -36.43
C GLY A 84 13.95 9.13 -37.33
N GLY A 85 14.22 10.35 -36.84
CA GLY A 85 14.49 11.53 -37.70
C GLY A 85 13.29 12.29 -38.29
N ALA A 86 13.46 13.62 -38.32
CA ALA A 86 12.67 14.66 -38.98
C ALA A 86 11.35 15.12 -38.31
N LEU A 87 11.47 16.27 -37.62
CA LEU A 87 10.40 17.22 -37.32
C LEU A 87 9.58 17.51 -38.59
N SER A 88 8.26 17.38 -38.54
CA SER A 88 7.37 18.13 -39.43
C SER A 88 6.04 18.42 -38.74
N THR A 89 5.77 19.72 -38.71
CA THR A 89 4.70 20.46 -38.06
C THR A 89 3.32 20.21 -38.65
N MET A 90 2.30 20.45 -37.82
CA MET A 90 0.88 20.52 -38.20
C MET A 90 0.59 21.61 -39.25
N PHE A 91 -0.54 21.41 -39.95
CA PHE A 91 -1.29 22.27 -40.89
C PHE A 91 -0.92 22.21 -42.38
N GLY A 92 -1.92 21.91 -43.21
CA GLY A 92 -1.92 22.23 -44.65
C GLY A 92 -2.70 21.25 -45.53
N CYS A 93 -3.93 21.61 -45.90
CA CYS A 93 -4.70 20.97 -46.96
C CYS A 93 -3.97 21.01 -48.33
N THR A 94 -4.14 20.00 -49.19
CA THR A 94 -4.57 20.10 -50.62
C THR A 94 -4.28 18.82 -51.43
N ASN A 95 -5.35 18.28 -52.03
CA ASN A 95 -5.58 17.47 -53.24
C ASN A 95 -4.53 16.55 -53.92
N ASN A 96 -5.04 15.33 -54.18
CA ASN A 96 -5.05 14.51 -55.41
C ASN A 96 -3.76 14.20 -56.18
N ASN A 97 -3.39 12.91 -56.25
CA ASN A 97 -3.58 12.08 -57.46
C ASN A 97 -3.16 10.62 -57.23
N GLY A 98 -3.82 9.71 -57.96
CA GLY A 98 -3.80 8.27 -57.74
C GLY A 98 -2.48 7.55 -58.02
N GLY A 99 -2.34 6.40 -57.35
CA GLY A 99 -1.28 5.43 -57.58
C GLY A 99 -1.54 4.17 -56.74
N ASN A 100 -1.85 3.07 -57.44
CA ASN A 100 -1.88 1.66 -57.02
C ASN A 100 -1.83 1.32 -55.52
N ALA A 101 -2.91 0.75 -55.00
CA ALA A 101 -2.94 0.06 -53.72
C ALA A 101 -2.15 -1.26 -53.85
N GLN A 102 -0.95 -1.29 -53.27
CA GLN A 102 -0.18 -2.51 -53.08
C GLN A 102 -0.57 -3.12 -51.73
N GLU A 103 -1.12 -4.33 -51.75
CA GLU A 103 -1.42 -5.13 -50.56
C GLU A 103 -0.13 -5.34 -49.74
N PRO A 104 -0.11 -5.02 -48.44
CA PRO A 104 1.04 -5.31 -47.59
C PRO A 104 1.13 -6.81 -47.31
N THR A 105 2.19 -7.43 -47.81
CA THR A 105 2.61 -8.79 -47.51
C THR A 105 2.86 -8.95 -46.01
N ALA A 106 2.07 -9.81 -45.36
CA ALA A 106 2.23 -10.18 -43.97
C ALA A 106 3.54 -10.98 -43.78
N THR A 107 4.52 -10.36 -43.12
CA THR A 107 5.64 -11.09 -42.52
C THR A 107 5.17 -11.69 -41.18
N PRO A 108 5.53 -12.94 -40.82
CA PRO A 108 5.05 -13.55 -39.59
C PRO A 108 5.64 -12.81 -38.38
N GLY A 109 4.80 -11.99 -37.74
CA GLY A 109 5.15 -11.27 -36.53
C GLY A 109 5.33 -12.26 -35.37
N GLY A 110 6.49 -12.18 -34.70
CA GLY A 110 6.70 -12.81 -33.41
C GLY A 110 5.60 -12.36 -32.44
N GLY A 111 4.82 -13.32 -31.96
CA GLY A 111 3.75 -13.07 -31.01
C GLY A 111 4.32 -12.41 -29.76
N LYS A 112 3.94 -11.15 -29.51
CA LYS A 112 3.94 -10.64 -28.14
C LYS A 112 2.77 -11.32 -27.45
N GLU A 113 3.07 -12.23 -26.54
CA GLU A 113 2.10 -12.74 -25.57
C GLU A 113 1.39 -11.55 -24.94
N THR A 114 0.06 -11.54 -25.02
CA THR A 114 -0.78 -10.51 -24.40
C THR A 114 -0.71 -10.69 -22.90
N GLU A 115 0.18 -9.96 -22.22
CA GLU A 115 0.30 -9.98 -20.77
C GLU A 115 -1.05 -9.59 -20.14
N ILE A 116 -1.60 -10.46 -19.28
CA ILE A 116 -2.86 -10.19 -18.60
C ILE A 116 -2.63 -8.98 -17.67
N PRO A 117 -3.44 -7.91 -17.77
CA PRO A 117 -3.24 -6.72 -16.95
C PRO A 117 -3.37 -7.07 -15.46
N ASN A 118 -2.34 -6.72 -14.68
CA ASN A 118 -2.38 -6.86 -13.22
C ASN A 118 -3.05 -5.62 -12.60
N TYR A 119 -4.32 -5.74 -12.22
CA TYR A 119 -5.09 -4.64 -11.64
C TYR A 119 -4.64 -4.23 -10.23
N ASN A 120 -3.84 -5.06 -9.54
CA ASN A 120 -3.24 -4.69 -8.25
C ASN A 120 -2.03 -3.74 -8.40
N ARG A 121 -1.75 -3.26 -9.62
CA ARG A 121 -0.72 -2.25 -9.93
C ARG A 121 -1.33 -0.89 -10.21
N ALA A 122 -2.34 -0.50 -9.43
CA ALA A 122 -3.00 0.79 -9.49
C ALA A 122 -2.98 1.46 -8.11
N LEU A 123 -2.91 2.80 -8.06
CA LEU A 123 -2.95 3.54 -6.81
C LEU A 123 -4.39 3.80 -6.38
N MET A 124 -4.66 3.61 -5.08
CA MET A 124 -5.93 3.86 -4.41
C MET A 124 -5.83 5.00 -3.39
N TYR A 125 -4.65 5.22 -2.78
CA TYR A 125 -4.47 6.23 -1.74
C TYR A 125 -3.49 7.33 -2.13
N PHE A 126 -2.26 6.95 -2.46
CA PHE A 126 -1.16 7.87 -2.67
C PHE A 126 -1.32 8.67 -3.97
N THR A 127 -0.79 9.89 -3.92
CA THR A 127 -0.38 10.58 -5.14
C THR A 127 0.84 9.91 -5.76
N GLN A 128 1.10 10.19 -7.05
CA GLN A 128 2.27 9.65 -7.74
C GLN A 128 3.61 10.05 -7.07
N ALA A 129 3.67 11.25 -6.48
CA ALA A 129 4.86 11.74 -5.78
C ALA A 129 5.07 10.97 -4.45
N GLN A 130 4.02 10.85 -3.63
CA GLN A 130 4.07 10.07 -2.39
C GLN A 130 4.45 8.61 -2.67
N PHE A 131 3.87 8.00 -3.70
CA PHE A 131 4.21 6.63 -4.10
C PHE A 131 5.70 6.48 -4.39
N ARG A 132 6.33 7.40 -5.15
CA ARG A 132 7.77 7.33 -5.46
C ARG A 132 8.65 7.41 -4.23
N ILE A 133 8.26 8.21 -3.23
CA ILE A 133 8.97 8.32 -1.95
C ILE A 133 8.86 6.99 -1.18
N VAL A 134 7.65 6.45 -1.04
CA VAL A 134 7.41 5.17 -0.35
C VAL A 134 8.10 4.01 -1.06
N ASP A 135 8.02 3.94 -2.38
CA ASP A 135 8.68 2.93 -3.22
C ASP A 135 10.20 2.98 -3.09
N SER A 136 10.79 4.19 -3.01
CA SER A 136 12.23 4.35 -2.76
C SER A 136 12.60 3.99 -1.32
N ALA A 137 11.83 4.41 -0.33
CA ALA A 137 12.10 4.15 1.08
C ALA A 137 11.99 2.65 1.41
N THR A 138 10.96 1.97 0.90
CA THR A 138 10.76 0.53 1.09
C THR A 138 11.87 -0.28 0.42
N GLU A 139 12.40 0.15 -0.73
CA GLU A 139 13.58 -0.48 -1.36
C GLU A 139 14.85 -0.34 -0.50
N ARG A 140 15.01 0.76 0.23
CA ARG A 140 16.14 0.89 1.17
C ARG A 140 15.97 -0.01 2.40
N ILE A 141 14.72 -0.25 2.83
CA ILE A 141 14.40 -1.14 3.96
C ILE A 141 14.56 -2.61 3.58
N TYR A 142 14.13 -3.00 2.38
CA TYR A 142 14.23 -4.36 1.85
C TYR A 142 14.79 -4.31 0.42
N PRO A 143 16.11 -4.15 0.26
CA PRO A 143 16.74 -4.04 -1.05
C PRO A 143 16.82 -5.38 -1.76
N GLU A 144 16.89 -5.34 -3.09
CA GLU A 144 17.29 -6.50 -3.88
C GLU A 144 18.71 -6.96 -3.52
N ASP A 145 18.89 -8.27 -3.37
CA ASP A 145 20.17 -8.90 -3.12
C ASP A 145 20.27 -10.26 -3.83
N ASP A 146 21.38 -10.98 -3.61
CA ASP A 146 21.62 -12.30 -4.20
C ASP A 146 20.58 -13.37 -3.78
N ASN A 147 19.79 -13.11 -2.72
CA ASN A 147 18.78 -14.05 -2.22
C ASN A 147 17.40 -13.82 -2.84
N GLY A 148 17.17 -12.67 -3.46
CA GLY A 148 16.00 -12.44 -4.31
C GLY A 148 15.57 -10.98 -4.42
N PRO A 149 14.33 -10.75 -4.90
CA PRO A 149 13.88 -9.42 -5.30
C PRO A 149 13.69 -8.46 -4.13
N GLY A 150 13.97 -7.18 -4.39
CA GLY A 150 13.71 -6.08 -3.46
C GLY A 150 12.23 -5.68 -3.39
N ALA A 151 11.93 -4.75 -2.49
CA ALA A 151 10.59 -4.24 -2.23
C ALA A 151 9.89 -3.71 -3.50
N LYS A 152 10.62 -3.04 -4.41
CA LYS A 152 10.10 -2.52 -5.67
C LYS A 152 9.59 -3.62 -6.58
N LYS A 153 10.41 -4.65 -6.81
CA LYS A 153 10.06 -5.80 -7.64
C LYS A 153 8.88 -6.59 -7.06
N LEU A 154 8.84 -6.69 -5.73
CA LEU A 154 7.73 -7.31 -4.99
C LEU A 154 6.45 -6.44 -4.99
N GLY A 155 6.57 -5.15 -5.28
CA GLY A 155 5.44 -4.22 -5.34
C GLY A 155 4.92 -3.79 -3.98
N VAL A 156 5.81 -3.72 -2.99
CA VAL A 156 5.47 -3.41 -1.59
C VAL A 156 4.79 -2.05 -1.45
N ALA A 157 5.18 -1.04 -2.24
CA ALA A 157 4.54 0.27 -2.17
C ALA A 157 3.04 0.23 -2.56
N PHE A 158 2.64 -0.67 -3.48
CA PHE A 158 1.23 -0.89 -3.82
C PHE A 158 0.48 -1.57 -2.66
N PHE A 159 1.12 -2.53 -1.98
CA PHE A 159 0.53 -3.10 -0.76
C PHE A 159 0.26 -2.00 0.27
N ILE A 160 1.25 -1.17 0.58
CA ILE A 160 1.09 -0.08 1.56
C ILE A 160 -0.03 0.88 1.13
N ASP A 161 -0.06 1.26 -0.14
CA ASP A 161 -1.11 2.10 -0.73
C ASP A 161 -2.52 1.54 -0.47
N HIS A 162 -2.75 0.28 -0.81
CA HIS A 162 -4.05 -0.39 -0.61
C HIS A 162 -4.42 -0.50 0.87
N GLN A 163 -3.45 -0.83 1.73
CA GLN A 163 -3.67 -0.91 3.17
C GLN A 163 -4.07 0.44 3.77
N LEU A 164 -3.51 1.54 3.26
CA LEU A 164 -3.86 2.89 3.66
C LEU A 164 -5.23 3.35 3.14
N ALA A 165 -5.64 2.86 1.97
CA ALA A 165 -6.99 3.05 1.44
C ALA A 165 -8.06 2.24 2.22
N GLY A 166 -7.67 1.17 2.90
CA GLY A 166 -8.57 0.27 3.65
C GLY A 166 -8.69 0.56 5.14
N ASP A 167 -9.42 -0.31 5.85
CA ASP A 167 -9.68 -0.21 7.30
C ASP A 167 -8.41 0.00 8.14
N TRP A 168 -7.28 -0.57 7.72
CA TRP A 168 -6.01 -0.44 8.43
C TRP A 168 -5.55 1.02 8.47
N GLY A 169 -5.56 1.71 7.32
CA GLY A 169 -5.23 3.14 7.21
C GLY A 169 -6.20 4.05 7.96
N PHE A 170 -7.49 3.68 8.00
CA PHE A 170 -8.53 4.42 8.71
C PHE A 170 -8.64 4.09 10.20
N ASN A 171 -7.86 3.13 10.71
CA ASN A 171 -7.95 2.62 12.07
C ASN A 171 -9.35 2.07 12.41
N GLY A 172 -10.03 1.43 11.45
CA GLY A 172 -11.43 0.98 11.61
C GLY A 172 -11.66 -0.04 12.72
N ARG A 173 -10.60 -0.67 13.25
CA ARG A 173 -10.64 -1.62 14.37
C ARG A 173 -10.13 -1.04 15.69
N ASP A 174 -9.62 0.18 15.69
CA ASP A 174 -9.02 0.81 16.88
C ASP A 174 -10.00 1.82 17.51
N TYR A 175 -9.88 2.02 18.82
CA TYR A 175 -10.60 3.09 19.51
C TYR A 175 -9.93 4.44 19.19
N MET A 176 -10.65 5.30 18.45
CA MET A 176 -10.16 6.60 17.98
C MET A 176 -10.93 7.79 18.58
N SER A 177 -11.64 7.58 19.69
CA SER A 177 -12.37 8.63 20.39
C SER A 177 -11.52 9.21 21.53
N PRO A 178 -11.66 10.51 21.84
CA PRO A 178 -10.97 11.11 22.98
C PRO A 178 -11.52 10.57 24.31
N PRO A 179 -10.78 10.70 25.42
CA PRO A 179 -9.44 11.32 25.55
C PRO A 179 -8.31 10.40 25.08
N PHE A 180 -7.29 10.99 24.44
CA PHE A 180 -6.07 10.28 24.02
C PHE A 180 -5.00 10.36 25.11
N TYR A 181 -4.36 9.24 25.40
CA TYR A 181 -3.27 9.15 26.38
C TYR A 181 -2.01 8.59 25.74
N SER A 182 -0.86 8.86 26.35
CA SER A 182 0.34 8.09 26.03
C SER A 182 0.17 6.68 26.55
N GLY A 183 0.04 5.70 25.66
CA GLY A 183 -0.04 4.29 26.03
C GLY A 183 1.26 3.79 26.65
N GLU A 184 1.14 2.75 27.47
CA GLU A 184 2.29 1.96 27.92
C GLU A 184 2.96 1.27 26.72
N LYS A 185 4.23 0.87 26.87
CA LYS A 185 5.01 0.26 25.76
C LYS A 185 4.33 -0.95 25.10
N VAL A 186 3.48 -1.66 25.84
CA VAL A 186 2.76 -2.86 25.39
C VAL A 186 1.37 -2.58 24.80
N GLN A 187 0.84 -1.35 24.95
CA GLN A 187 -0.52 -0.98 24.54
C GLN A 187 -0.61 -0.48 23.09
N GLY A 188 0.52 -0.43 22.38
CA GLY A 188 0.57 0.07 21.01
C GLY A 188 0.31 1.57 20.90
N TYR A 189 -0.06 2.03 19.71
CA TYR A 189 -0.33 3.44 19.44
C TYR A 189 -1.70 3.84 19.94
N GLN A 190 -1.75 4.86 20.80
CA GLN A 190 -2.98 5.42 21.40
C GLN A 190 -3.18 6.90 21.06
N GLY A 191 -2.51 7.38 19.99
CA GLY A 191 -2.58 8.77 19.58
C GLY A 191 -3.80 9.07 18.71
N ARG A 192 -4.06 10.37 18.52
CA ARG A 192 -5.22 10.87 17.76
C ARG A 192 -5.13 10.68 16.25
N LEU A 193 -3.92 10.50 15.71
CA LEU A 193 -3.71 10.46 14.27
C LEU A 193 -3.98 9.06 13.74
N LYS A 194 -4.71 8.99 12.64
CA LYS A 194 -4.89 7.73 11.92
C LYS A 194 -3.58 7.31 11.26
N ARG A 195 -3.39 6.02 11.02
CA ARG A 195 -2.19 5.47 10.34
C ARG A 195 -1.93 6.20 9.04
N LYS A 196 -2.98 6.45 8.24
CA LYS A 196 -2.86 7.19 6.98
C LYS A 196 -2.35 8.63 7.15
N GLU A 197 -2.79 9.32 8.20
CA GLU A 197 -2.36 10.69 8.49
C GLU A 197 -0.90 10.71 8.95
N ILE A 198 -0.48 9.71 9.74
CA ILE A 198 0.92 9.53 10.11
C ILE A 198 1.79 9.25 8.87
N PHE A 199 1.30 8.46 7.91
CA PHE A 199 2.00 8.26 6.64
C PHE A 199 2.08 9.55 5.81
N ASP A 200 0.98 10.30 5.68
CA ASP A 200 0.98 11.56 4.92
C ASP A 200 2.01 12.54 5.48
N ILE A 201 2.00 12.73 6.81
CA ILE A 201 2.97 13.59 7.50
C ILE A 201 4.39 13.04 7.36
N GLY A 202 4.61 11.74 7.63
CA GLY A 202 5.93 11.13 7.57
C GLY A 202 6.56 11.19 6.17
N ILE A 203 5.77 10.97 5.11
CA ILE A 203 6.24 11.09 3.72
C ILE A 203 6.58 12.54 3.39
N GLN A 204 5.74 13.50 3.80
CA GLN A 204 6.00 14.91 3.58
C GLN A 204 7.28 15.35 4.31
N GLU A 205 7.52 14.87 5.52
CA GLU A 205 8.70 15.25 6.30
C GLU A 205 9.97 14.57 5.78
N LEU A 206 9.90 13.36 5.24
CA LEU A 206 11.03 12.77 4.50
C LEU A 206 11.43 13.66 3.31
N GLU A 207 10.45 14.16 2.57
CA GLU A 207 10.66 15.07 1.44
C GLU A 207 11.27 16.41 1.92
N ASN A 208 10.68 17.04 2.94
CA ASN A 208 11.15 18.30 3.49
C ASN A 208 12.58 18.20 4.03
N TYR A 209 12.88 17.15 4.81
CA TYR A 209 14.21 16.91 5.35
C TYR A 209 15.24 16.71 4.23
N SER A 210 14.87 15.94 3.20
CA SER A 210 15.73 15.70 2.03
C SER A 210 16.01 16.99 1.26
N MET A 211 14.97 17.79 1.01
CA MET A 211 15.11 19.10 0.35
C MET A 211 15.97 20.06 1.16
N THR A 212 15.82 20.08 2.49
CA THR A 212 16.59 20.96 3.37
C THR A 212 18.07 20.56 3.42
N LYS A 213 18.36 19.26 3.53
CA LYS A 213 19.74 18.75 3.68
C LYS A 213 20.49 18.65 2.35
N TYR A 214 19.81 18.26 1.27
CA TYR A 214 20.43 17.91 -0.01
C TYR A 214 19.91 18.72 -1.21
N SER A 215 18.92 19.61 -1.01
CA SER A 215 18.27 20.38 -2.10
C SER A 215 17.65 19.51 -3.20
N LYS A 216 17.27 18.28 -2.85
CA LYS A 216 16.63 17.28 -3.72
C LYS A 216 15.56 16.51 -2.95
N GLY A 217 14.52 16.09 -3.65
CA GLY A 217 13.46 15.26 -3.08
C GLY A 217 14.01 13.90 -2.66
N PHE A 218 13.38 13.25 -1.68
CA PHE A 218 13.88 11.99 -1.11
C PHE A 218 14.06 10.90 -2.17
N ALA A 219 13.08 10.77 -3.08
CA ALA A 219 13.12 9.80 -4.16
C ALA A 219 14.21 10.08 -5.22
N GLU A 220 14.76 11.30 -5.25
CA GLU A 220 15.81 11.73 -6.18
C GLU A 220 17.23 11.64 -5.57
N LEU A 221 17.32 11.33 -4.28
CA LEU A 221 18.59 11.12 -3.59
C LEU A 221 19.28 9.84 -4.03
N GLU A 222 20.61 9.81 -3.89
CA GLU A 222 21.38 8.57 -4.03
C GLU A 222 21.06 7.60 -2.89
N GLY A 223 21.20 6.30 -3.12
CA GLY A 223 20.80 5.28 -2.13
C GLY A 223 21.46 5.45 -0.75
N ALA A 224 22.73 5.86 -0.70
CA ALA A 224 23.41 6.14 0.57
C ALA A 224 22.82 7.36 1.29
N GLN A 225 22.42 8.39 0.56
CA GLN A 225 21.77 9.59 1.13
C GLN A 225 20.37 9.25 1.63
N GLN A 226 19.61 8.41 0.91
CA GLN A 226 18.32 7.90 1.37
C GLN A 226 18.47 7.13 2.69
N ASP A 227 19.49 6.27 2.81
CA ASP A 227 19.77 5.54 4.04
C ASP A 227 20.08 6.47 5.20
N GLU A 228 20.83 7.55 4.97
CA GLU A 228 21.10 8.55 6.00
C GLU A 228 19.85 9.27 6.48
N VAL A 229 18.96 9.66 5.58
CA VAL A 229 17.68 10.28 5.97
C VAL A 229 16.83 9.29 6.78
N LEU A 230 16.73 8.03 6.33
CA LEU A 230 15.99 7.01 7.07
C LEU A 230 16.58 6.74 8.46
N LYS A 231 17.91 6.79 8.63
CA LYS A 231 18.57 6.69 9.95
C LYS A 231 18.17 7.81 10.88
N VAL A 232 18.15 9.03 10.38
CA VAL A 232 17.76 10.21 11.17
C VAL A 232 16.34 10.00 11.70
N PHE A 233 15.44 9.51 10.84
CA PHE A 233 14.07 9.21 11.25
C PHE A 233 14.01 8.00 12.21
N GLU A 234 14.81 6.97 12.01
CA GLU A 234 14.91 5.82 12.92
C GLU A 234 15.37 6.24 14.33
N ASN A 235 16.29 7.19 14.42
CA ASN A 235 16.92 7.62 15.67
C ASN A 235 16.24 8.82 16.35
N GLU A 236 15.15 9.35 15.79
CA GLU A 236 14.46 10.55 16.30
C GLU A 236 15.33 11.83 16.26
N GLU A 237 16.11 12.01 15.19
CA GLU A 237 17.08 13.10 15.04
C GLU A 237 16.60 14.27 14.14
N ALA A 238 15.45 14.16 13.46
CA ALA A 238 14.91 15.23 12.62
C ALA A 238 14.17 16.32 13.44
N ASN A 239 13.83 16.04 14.70
CA ASN A 239 13.12 16.92 15.64
C ASN A 239 11.77 17.44 15.11
N LEU A 240 10.95 16.56 14.56
CA LEU A 240 9.62 16.88 14.05
C LEU A 240 8.64 17.19 15.21
N PRO A 241 7.87 18.29 15.12
CA PRO A 241 6.92 18.66 16.18
C PRO A 241 5.60 17.87 16.15
N THR A 242 5.29 17.22 15.03
CA THR A 242 3.93 16.72 14.74
C THR A 242 3.76 15.23 15.05
N ILE A 243 4.76 14.42 14.70
CA ILE A 243 4.76 12.96 14.87
C ILE A 243 6.12 12.50 15.38
N SER A 244 6.15 11.33 16.03
CA SER A 244 7.42 10.67 16.29
C SER A 244 7.96 10.04 15.01
N GLU A 245 9.20 10.38 14.69
CA GLU A 245 9.89 9.94 13.48
C GLU A 245 10.16 8.43 13.51
N SER A 246 10.68 7.95 14.64
CA SER A 246 10.99 6.54 14.86
C SER A 246 9.72 5.70 14.90
N PHE A 247 8.60 6.26 15.37
CA PHE A 247 7.31 5.61 15.28
C PHE A 247 6.86 5.43 13.82
N PHE A 248 6.95 6.49 13.01
CA PHE A 248 6.65 6.40 11.57
C PHE A 248 7.59 5.42 10.86
N PHE A 249 8.90 5.49 11.09
CA PHE A 249 9.87 4.59 10.49
C PHE A 249 9.59 3.12 10.84
N ARG A 250 9.29 2.83 12.11
CA ARG A 250 8.89 1.48 12.56
C ARG A 250 7.64 0.99 11.85
N MET A 251 6.65 1.86 11.66
CA MET A 251 5.42 1.52 10.97
C MET A 251 5.65 1.26 9.48
N LEU A 252 6.43 2.11 8.80
CA LEU A 252 6.84 1.92 7.42
C LEU A 252 7.60 0.60 7.25
N ARG A 253 8.54 0.31 8.14
CA ARG A 253 9.31 -0.95 8.14
C ARG A 253 8.43 -2.17 8.35
N ALA A 254 7.49 -2.12 9.30
CA ALA A 254 6.54 -3.21 9.54
C ALA A 254 5.69 -3.48 8.29
N ALA A 255 5.09 -2.43 7.72
CA ALA A 255 4.29 -2.53 6.50
C ALA A 255 5.12 -2.99 5.29
N THR A 256 6.42 -2.66 5.23
CA THR A 256 7.33 -3.17 4.20
C THR A 256 7.44 -4.69 4.27
N LEU A 257 7.72 -5.22 5.46
CA LEU A 257 7.87 -6.66 5.67
C LEU A 257 6.54 -7.41 5.45
N GLU A 258 5.43 -6.83 5.88
CA GLU A 258 4.09 -7.37 5.58
C GLU A 258 3.82 -7.40 4.07
N GLY A 259 4.20 -6.35 3.33
CA GLY A 259 4.09 -6.32 1.88
C GLY A 259 4.97 -7.34 1.17
N VAL A 260 6.16 -7.62 1.68
CA VAL A 260 7.07 -8.65 1.14
C VAL A 260 6.49 -10.07 1.29
N TYR A 261 5.80 -10.35 2.39
CA TYR A 261 5.36 -11.71 2.75
C TYR A 261 3.85 -11.93 2.76
N SER A 262 3.05 -10.96 2.32
CA SER A 262 1.60 -11.09 2.16
C SER A 262 1.22 -11.93 0.93
N ASP A 263 -0.06 -12.31 0.82
CA ASP A 263 -0.56 -12.90 -0.43
C ASP A 263 -0.54 -11.84 -1.56
N PRO A 264 -0.13 -12.19 -2.79
CA PRO A 264 -0.13 -11.27 -3.94
C PRO A 264 -1.47 -10.57 -4.21
N LEU A 265 -2.58 -11.13 -3.73
CA LEU A 265 -3.91 -10.53 -3.75
C LEU A 265 -3.93 -9.10 -3.18
N TYR A 266 -3.09 -8.80 -2.18
CA TYR A 266 -3.05 -7.48 -1.54
C TYR A 266 -2.14 -6.47 -2.26
N GLY A 267 -1.52 -6.86 -3.38
CA GLY A 267 -0.65 -6.01 -4.20
C GLY A 267 0.84 -6.08 -3.85
N GLY A 268 1.19 -6.75 -2.74
CA GLY A 268 2.58 -7.06 -2.37
C GLY A 268 3.05 -8.39 -2.96
N ASN A 269 4.22 -8.85 -2.50
CA ASN A 269 4.78 -10.17 -2.77
C ASN A 269 4.58 -10.69 -4.21
N ALA A 270 4.94 -9.87 -5.20
CA ALA A 270 4.74 -10.19 -6.61
C ALA A 270 5.20 -11.61 -6.96
N ASN A 271 4.36 -12.35 -7.69
CA ASN A 271 4.60 -13.74 -8.09
C ASN A 271 4.84 -14.71 -6.93
N MET A 272 4.65 -14.33 -5.66
CA MET A 272 5.00 -15.11 -4.46
C MET A 272 6.52 -15.27 -4.23
N GLU A 273 7.34 -14.37 -4.77
CA GLU A 273 8.81 -14.48 -4.65
C GLU A 273 9.31 -14.40 -3.19
N GLY A 274 8.67 -13.58 -2.34
CA GLY A 274 8.97 -13.54 -0.91
C GLY A 274 8.68 -14.88 -0.23
N TRP A 275 7.64 -15.59 -0.67
CA TRP A 275 7.34 -16.95 -0.19
C TRP A 275 8.33 -17.98 -0.72
N ARG A 276 8.70 -17.93 -2.01
CA ARG A 276 9.73 -18.80 -2.60
C ARG A 276 11.06 -18.69 -1.87
N MET A 277 11.48 -17.47 -1.56
CA MET A 277 12.71 -17.20 -0.80
C MET A 277 12.71 -17.89 0.57
N ARG A 278 11.56 -17.95 1.24
CA ARG A 278 11.39 -18.60 2.54
C ARG A 278 11.06 -20.09 2.46
N SER A 279 10.91 -20.64 1.25
CA SER A 279 10.30 -21.97 1.04
C SER A 279 8.94 -22.12 1.75
N TYR A 280 8.18 -21.02 1.82
CA TYR A 280 6.83 -21.04 2.35
C TYR A 280 5.86 -21.49 1.26
N PRO A 281 5.05 -22.54 1.48
CA PRO A 281 4.18 -23.11 0.45
C PRO A 281 2.93 -22.26 0.14
N GLY A 282 2.72 -21.12 0.80
CA GLY A 282 1.53 -20.30 0.57
C GLY A 282 0.24 -20.95 1.09
N SER A 283 -0.88 -20.62 0.46
CA SER A 283 -2.20 -21.18 0.78
C SER A 283 -2.33 -22.58 0.18
N GLN A 284 -2.19 -23.61 1.01
CA GLN A 284 -2.41 -25.00 0.61
C GLN A 284 -3.74 -25.49 1.20
N MET A 285 -4.55 -26.19 0.39
CA MET A 285 -5.85 -26.71 0.83
C MET A 285 -5.71 -27.83 1.87
N SER A 286 -4.65 -28.62 1.79
CA SER A 286 -4.41 -29.74 2.70
C SER A 286 -2.95 -30.18 2.67
N TYR A 287 -2.44 -30.60 3.83
CA TYR A 287 -1.12 -31.23 3.98
C TYR A 287 -1.19 -32.74 4.25
N LEU A 288 -2.40 -33.33 4.21
CA LEU A 288 -2.62 -34.73 4.61
C LEU A 288 -1.72 -35.74 3.86
N ASN A 289 -1.42 -35.48 2.58
CA ASN A 289 -0.62 -36.40 1.76
C ASN A 289 0.89 -36.33 2.01
N ILE A 290 1.35 -35.40 2.84
CA ILE A 290 2.78 -35.15 3.09
C ILE A 290 3.16 -35.02 4.56
N ILE A 291 2.19 -35.03 5.48
CA ILE A 291 2.44 -34.78 6.90
C ILE A 291 3.37 -35.82 7.55
N ASP A 292 3.28 -37.08 7.10
CA ASP A 292 4.12 -38.18 7.59
C ASP A 292 5.41 -38.37 6.76
N LYS A 293 5.66 -37.50 5.78
CA LYS A 293 6.85 -37.56 4.93
C LYS A 293 7.94 -36.62 5.47
N GLU A 294 9.17 -36.86 5.04
CA GLU A 294 10.25 -35.91 5.26
C GLU A 294 9.93 -34.55 4.62
N PHE A 295 10.64 -33.51 5.07
CA PHE A 295 10.46 -32.15 4.59
C PHE A 295 10.46 -32.11 3.06
N THR A 296 9.29 -31.75 2.51
CA THR A 296 9.06 -31.70 1.07
C THR A 296 8.89 -30.24 0.67
N LYS A 297 9.72 -29.77 -0.26
CA LYS A 297 9.55 -28.42 -0.83
C LYS A 297 8.32 -28.42 -1.74
N ILE A 298 7.41 -27.47 -1.51
CA ILE A 298 6.18 -27.28 -2.28
C ILE A 298 6.25 -25.90 -2.92
N GLU A 299 5.83 -25.81 -4.17
CA GLU A 299 5.69 -24.51 -4.84
C GLU A 299 4.58 -23.67 -4.18
N PRO A 300 4.80 -22.36 -3.99
CA PRO A 300 3.82 -21.52 -3.35
C PRO A 300 2.56 -21.37 -4.20
N THR A 301 1.42 -21.38 -3.52
CA THR A 301 0.10 -21.17 -4.12
C THR A 301 -0.57 -19.96 -3.45
N SER A 302 -1.06 -19.00 -4.24
CA SER A 302 -1.84 -17.86 -3.74
C SER A 302 -3.32 -18.20 -3.61
N LEU A 303 -4.07 -17.39 -2.87
CA LEU A 303 -5.52 -17.55 -2.71
C LEU A 303 -6.26 -17.57 -4.06
N GLN A 304 -5.80 -16.79 -5.04
CA GLN A 304 -6.41 -16.73 -6.37
C GLN A 304 -6.40 -18.10 -7.08
N ALA A 305 -5.36 -18.91 -6.88
CA ALA A 305 -5.22 -20.20 -7.55
C ALA A 305 -6.32 -21.20 -7.16
N HIS A 306 -6.93 -21.05 -5.98
CA HIS A 306 -8.03 -21.91 -5.54
C HIS A 306 -9.35 -21.65 -6.27
N LEU A 307 -9.49 -20.51 -6.96
CA LEU A 307 -10.72 -20.19 -7.71
C LEU A 307 -10.84 -20.99 -9.02
N ALA A 308 -9.72 -21.44 -9.58
CA ALA A 308 -9.69 -22.17 -10.85
C ALA A 308 -9.78 -23.69 -10.69
N SER A 309 -9.76 -24.21 -9.46
CA SER A 309 -9.67 -25.65 -9.17
C SER A 309 -11.02 -26.34 -8.90
N HIS A 310 -12.13 -25.83 -9.44
CA HIS A 310 -13.47 -26.39 -9.28
C HIS A 310 -14.16 -26.68 -10.60
#